data_AF-A0A520GJG9-F1
#
_entry.id   AF-A0A520GJG9-F1
#
_cell.length_a   1.000
_cell.length_b   1.000
_cell.length_c   1.000
_cell.angle_alpha   90.00
_cell.angle_beta   90.00
_cell.angle_gamma   90.00
#
_symmetry.space_group_name_H-M   'P 1'
#
loop_
_entity.id
_entity.type
_entity.pdbx_description
1 polymer ?
#
loop_
_entity_poly.entity_id
_entity_poly.type
_entity_poly.pdbx_seq_one_letter_code
_entity_poly.pdbx_strand_id
1 'polypeptide(L)'
;PASKSYGIQVARLAGMPAAVVNHARQALEALEAQQTQSRAQVDLFAPPPVSEAPASSAVESALAALDPDAMSPREALEALYTLQKLNARK
;
A
#
# COMPACT_ATOMS: atom_id res chain seq x y z
N PRO A 1 23.54 9.46 -9.63
CA PRO A 1 24.89 9.35 -9.01
C PRO A 1 25.29 10.67 -8.31
N ALA A 2 25.04 10.76 -7.01
CA ALA A 2 25.48 11.85 -6.15
C ALA A 2 25.87 11.25 -4.79
N SER A 3 27.06 10.64 -4.72
CA SER A 3 27.51 9.83 -3.58
C SER A 3 28.84 10.30 -2.98
N LYS A 4 29.23 11.56 -3.22
CA LYS A 4 30.46 12.10 -2.64
C LYS A 4 30.10 13.29 -1.75
N SER A 5 30.15 13.08 -0.43
CA SER A 5 29.92 14.14 0.56
C SER A 5 31.13 15.10 0.62
N TYR A 6 31.16 16.06 -0.31
CA TYR A 6 32.21 17.08 -0.36
C TYR A 6 32.17 18.06 0.81
N GLY A 7 31.05 18.15 1.55
CA GLY A 7 30.88 19.08 2.68
C GLY A 7 31.88 18.85 3.82
N ILE A 8 32.17 17.59 4.17
CA ILE A 8 33.16 17.26 5.21
C ILE A 8 34.58 17.62 4.75
N GLN A 9 34.86 17.47 3.44
CA GLN A 9 36.16 17.83 2.86
C GLN A 9 36.36 19.35 2.84
N VAL A 10 35.32 20.12 2.55
CA VAL A 10 35.36 21.59 2.60
C VAL A 10 35.49 22.09 4.05
N ALA A 11 34.80 21.47 5.01
CA ALA A 11 34.93 21.81 6.43
C ALA A 11 36.38 21.65 6.94
N ARG A 12 37.09 20.61 6.48
CA ARG A 12 38.51 20.42 6.78
C ARG A 12 39.39 21.52 6.16
N LEU A 13 39.12 21.93 4.91
CA LEU A 13 39.83 23.03 4.25
C LEU A 13 39.55 24.39 4.93
N ALA A 14 38.38 24.54 5.53
CA ALA A 14 38.00 25.72 6.31
C ALA A 14 38.64 25.77 7.72
N GLY A 15 39.49 24.79 8.08
CA GLY A 15 40.20 24.78 9.36
C GLY A 15 39.39 24.29 10.55
N MET A 16 38.29 23.56 10.32
CA MET A 16 37.49 22.99 11.41
C MET A 16 38.31 21.99 12.24
N PRO A 17 38.09 21.92 13.57
CA PRO A 17 38.82 21.00 14.45
C PRO A 17 38.68 19.54 14.00
N ALA A 18 39.79 18.79 14.04
CA ALA A 18 39.84 17.40 13.57
C ALA A 18 38.82 16.49 14.29
N ALA A 19 38.58 16.72 15.58
CA ALA A 19 37.59 16.00 16.36
C ALA A 19 36.17 16.16 15.79
N VAL A 20 35.80 17.38 15.37
CA VAL A 20 34.49 17.68 14.77
C VAL A 20 34.34 17.02 13.41
N VAL A 21 35.38 17.08 12.58
CA VAL A 21 35.40 16.44 11.24
C VAL A 21 35.27 14.92 11.36
N ASN A 22 35.93 14.31 12.35
CA ASN A 22 35.86 12.87 12.59
C ASN A 22 34.48 12.43 13.10
N HIS A 23 33.88 13.18 14.02
CA HIS A 23 32.51 12.92 14.48
C HIS A 23 31.50 13.03 13.33
N ALA A 24 31.63 14.05 12.48
CA ALA A 24 30.78 14.21 11.30
C ALA A 24 30.90 13.03 10.31
N ARG A 25 32.10 12.46 10.14
CA ARG A 25 32.30 11.26 9.31
C ARG A 25 31.57 10.05 9.87
N GLN A 26 31.69 9.80 11.18
CA GLN A 26 31.02 8.67 11.83
C GLN A 26 29.49 8.79 11.75
N ALA A 27 28.95 10.01 11.92
CA ALA A 27 27.52 10.27 11.76
C ALA A 27 27.04 10.01 10.32
N LEU A 28 27.82 10.39 9.32
CA LEU A 28 27.51 10.12 7.92
C LEU A 28 27.48 8.61 7.63
N GLU A 29 28.48 7.87 8.08
CA GLU A 29 28.55 6.41 7.91
C GLU A 29 27.33 5.71 8.56
N ALA A 30 26.92 6.14 9.75
CA ALA A 30 25.72 5.59 10.41
C ALA A 30 24.43 5.87 9.62
N LEU A 31 24.28 7.08 9.07
CA LEU A 31 23.12 7.46 8.26
C LEU A 31 23.08 6.71 6.93
N GLU A 32 24.23 6.52 6.27
CA GLU A 32 24.32 5.76 5.02
C GLU A 32 24.01 4.26 5.22
N ALA A 33 24.47 3.69 6.35
CA ALA A 33 24.12 2.33 6.74
C ALA A 33 22.63 2.17 7.01
N GLN A 34 22.02 3.10 7.77
CA GLN A 34 20.59 3.12 8.03
C GLN A 34 19.77 3.32 6.74
N GLN A 35 20.22 4.18 5.83
CA GLN A 35 19.58 4.40 4.55
C GLN A 35 19.60 3.13 3.69
N THR A 36 20.73 2.42 3.64
CA THR A 36 20.86 1.15 2.92
C THR A 36 19.91 0.09 3.48
N GLN A 37 19.80 0.00 4.81
CA GLN A 37 18.91 -0.95 5.47
C GLN A 37 17.42 -0.61 5.27
N SER A 38 17.05 0.67 5.28
CA SER A 38 15.68 1.11 5.00
C SER A 38 15.26 0.89 3.53
N ARG A 39 16.20 1.03 2.59
CA ARG A 39 15.96 0.79 1.15
C ARG A 39 15.68 -0.68 0.82
N ALA A 40 16.23 -1.60 1.60
CA ALA A 40 15.98 -3.04 1.42
C ALA A 40 14.54 -3.45 1.74
N GLN A 41 13.72 -2.59 2.38
CA GLN A 41 12.44 -3.00 2.93
C GLN A 41 11.19 -2.44 2.22
N VAL A 42 11.31 -1.53 1.25
CA VAL A 42 10.14 -1.07 0.48
C VAL A 42 10.52 -0.83 -0.98
N ASP A 43 10.14 -1.75 -1.85
CA ASP A 43 10.09 -1.49 -3.29
C ASP A 43 8.89 -0.57 -3.57
N LEU A 44 9.14 0.75 -3.56
CA LEU A 44 8.14 1.78 -3.80
C LEU A 44 7.53 1.76 -5.21
N PHE A 45 8.12 0.96 -6.11
CA PHE A 45 7.64 0.77 -7.47
C PHE A 45 7.12 -0.66 -7.71
N ALA A 46 7.05 -1.48 -6.66
CA ALA A 46 6.38 -2.76 -6.77
C ALA A 46 4.93 -2.52 -7.22
N PRO A 47 4.43 -3.29 -8.19
CA PRO A 47 3.03 -3.20 -8.57
C PRO A 47 2.17 -3.42 -7.33
N PRO A 48 1.08 -2.64 -7.14
CA PRO A 48 0.20 -2.84 -6.01
C PRO A 48 -0.25 -4.30 -5.99
N PRO A 49 -0.37 -4.91 -4.79
CA PRO A 49 -0.91 -6.25 -4.71
C PRO A 49 -2.23 -6.27 -5.47
N VAL A 50 -2.39 -7.24 -6.36
CA VAL A 50 -3.63 -7.45 -7.10
C VAL A 50 -4.75 -7.52 -6.07
N SER A 51 -5.56 -6.45 -6.01
CA SER A 51 -6.76 -6.47 -5.19
C SER A 51 -7.63 -7.56 -5.79
N GLU A 52 -7.75 -8.69 -5.09
CA GLU A 52 -8.77 -9.67 -5.41
C GLU A 52 -10.09 -8.90 -5.54
N ALA A 53 -10.76 -9.04 -6.68
CA ALA A 53 -12.06 -8.43 -6.87
C ALA A 53 -12.93 -8.85 -5.68
N PRO A 54 -13.66 -7.90 -5.05
CA PRO A 54 -14.47 -8.23 -3.88
C PRO A 54 -15.34 -9.43 -4.24
N ALA A 55 -15.23 -10.49 -3.41
CA ALA A 55 -16.03 -11.69 -3.60
C ALA A 55 -17.50 -11.30 -3.76
N SER A 56 -18.18 -11.93 -4.73
CA SER A 56 -19.58 -11.61 -5.01
C SER A 56 -20.41 -11.75 -3.73
N SER A 57 -21.19 -10.73 -3.44
CA SER A 57 -22.03 -10.69 -2.26
C SER A 57 -23.17 -11.70 -2.38
N ALA A 58 -23.69 -12.17 -1.23
CA ALA A 58 -24.83 -13.09 -1.20
C ALA A 58 -26.06 -12.55 -1.98
N VAL A 59 -26.22 -11.23 -2.05
CA VAL A 59 -27.29 -10.58 -2.83
C VAL A 59 -27.02 -10.71 -4.33
N GLU A 60 -25.80 -10.47 -4.78
CA GLU A 60 -25.41 -10.61 -6.20
C GLU A 60 -25.53 -12.05 -6.67
N SER A 61 -25.12 -13.03 -5.87
CA SER A 61 -25.28 -14.45 -6.19
C SER A 61 -26.75 -14.85 -6.28
N ALA A 62 -27.60 -14.37 -5.36
CA ALA A 62 -29.03 -14.66 -5.37
C ALA A 62 -29.73 -14.00 -6.58
N LEU A 63 -29.33 -12.77 -6.94
CA LEU A 63 -29.89 -12.06 -8.10
C LEU A 63 -29.53 -12.75 -9.42
N ALA A 64 -28.29 -13.23 -9.57
CA ALA A 64 -27.84 -13.92 -10.78
C ALA A 64 -28.55 -15.26 -11.03
N ALA A 65 -29.17 -15.85 -10.00
CA ALA A 65 -29.91 -17.10 -10.10
C ALA A 65 -31.39 -16.92 -10.48
N LEU A 66 -31.90 -15.69 -10.54
CA LEU A 66 -33.30 -15.42 -10.89
C LEU A 66 -33.48 -15.38 -12.42
N ASP A 67 -34.60 -15.92 -12.88
CA ASP A 67 -35.09 -15.80 -14.25
C ASP A 67 -36.43 -15.05 -14.25
N PRO A 68 -36.43 -13.72 -14.45
CA PRO A 68 -37.64 -12.91 -14.40
C PRO A 68 -38.70 -13.31 -15.43
N ASP A 69 -38.29 -13.87 -16.57
CA ASP A 69 -39.20 -14.23 -17.67
C ASP A 69 -39.98 -15.53 -17.38
N ALA A 70 -39.42 -16.39 -16.52
CA ALA A 70 -40.04 -17.64 -16.09
C ALA A 70 -40.87 -17.50 -14.79
N MET A 71 -40.94 -16.30 -14.21
CA MET A 71 -41.60 -16.07 -12.92
C MET A 71 -42.98 -15.45 -13.09
N SER A 72 -43.94 -15.90 -12.27
CA SER A 72 -45.19 -15.18 -12.09
C SER A 72 -44.97 -13.86 -11.33
N PRO A 73 -45.88 -12.87 -11.45
CA PRO A 73 -45.78 -11.62 -10.70
C PRO A 73 -45.68 -11.79 -9.18
N ARG A 74 -46.32 -12.84 -8.63
CA ARG A 74 -46.25 -13.15 -7.21
C ARG A 74 -44.88 -13.69 -6.81
N GLU A 75 -44.33 -14.62 -7.59
CA GLU A 75 -42.99 -15.18 -7.33
C GLU A 75 -41.92 -14.11 -7.44
N ALA A 76 -42.04 -13.21 -8.43
CA ALA A 76 -41.13 -12.08 -8.59
C ALA A 76 -41.14 -11.18 -7.34
N LEU A 77 -42.34 -10.87 -6.82
CA LEU A 77 -42.48 -10.09 -5.60
C LEU A 77 -41.84 -10.79 -4.38
N GLU A 78 -42.06 -12.10 -4.24
CA GLU A 78 -41.45 -12.90 -3.16
C GLU A 78 -39.91 -12.90 -3.28
N ALA A 79 -39.35 -13.04 -4.47
CA ALA A 79 -37.91 -12.96 -4.71
C ALA A 79 -37.33 -11.59 -4.32
N LEU A 80 -38.01 -10.48 -4.63
CA LEU A 80 -37.60 -9.14 -4.21
C LEU A 80 -37.54 -8.99 -2.69
N TYR A 81 -38.52 -9.52 -1.95
CA TYR A 81 -38.48 -9.53 -0.48
C TYR A 81 -37.33 -10.38 0.05
N THR A 82 -37.02 -11.50 -0.60
CA THR A 82 -35.89 -12.36 -0.24
C THR A 82 -34.57 -11.61 -0.41
N LEU A 83 -34.39 -10.90 -1.52
CA LEU A 83 -33.21 -10.06 -1.77
C LEU A 83 -33.08 -8.93 -0.74
N GLN A 84 -34.19 -8.27 -0.38
CA GLN A 84 -34.18 -7.23 0.66
C GLN A 84 -33.72 -7.78 2.02
N LYS A 85 -34.18 -8.97 2.40
CA LYS A 85 -33.76 -9.65 3.64
C LYS A 85 -32.29 -10.07 3.63
N LEU A 86 -31.72 -10.38 2.46
CA LEU A 86 -30.30 -10.68 2.30
C LEU A 86 -29.46 -9.39 2.40
N ASN A 87 -29.95 -8.28 1.83
CA ASN A 87 -29.28 -6.99 1.90
C ASN A 87 -29.27 -6.40 3.32
N ALA A 88 -30.35 -6.58 4.09
CA ALA A 88 -30.45 -6.09 5.48
C ALA A 88 -29.60 -6.87 6.50
N ARG A 89 -29.05 -8.04 6.11
CA ARG A 89 -28.16 -8.87 6.95
C ARG A 89 -26.67 -8.59 6.73
N LYS A 90 -26.35 -7.70 5.79
CA LYS A 90 -25.00 -7.24 5.51
C LYS A 90 -24.59 -6.17 6.51
#